data_AF-A0A9E3CP49-F1
#
_entry.id   AF-A0A9E3CP49-F1
#
_cell.length_a   1.000
_cell.length_b   1.000
_cell.length_c   1.000
_cell.angle_alpha   90.00
_cell.angle_beta   90.00
_cell.angle_gamma   90.00
#
_symmetry.space_group_name_H-M   'P 1'
#
loop_
_entity.id
_entity.type
_entity.pdbx_description
1 polymer ?
#
loop_
_entity_poly.entity_id
_entity_poly.type
_entity_poly.pdbx_seq_one_letter_code
_entity_poly.pdbx_strand_id
1 'polypeptide(L)' 'MLHSMQPAAYVVPQALETTCKCPECDTAFLYANGVMGLAHYLDADDEVTQGLVCFCSTTCLLKWEPSSMLGLMN' A
#
# COMPACT_ATOMS: atom_id res chain seq x y z
N MET A 1 10.86 -3.35 11.05
CA MET A 1 9.69 -3.51 11.93
C MET A 1 8.50 -2.86 11.23
N LEU A 2 7.57 -3.66 10.72
CA LEU A 2 6.32 -3.14 10.14
C LEU A 2 5.36 -2.82 11.29
N HIS A 3 5.32 -1.56 11.70
CA HIS A 3 4.14 -1.07 12.39
C HIS A 3 3.07 -0.93 11.31
N SER A 4 2.06 -1.81 11.31
CA SER A 4 0.83 -1.63 10.54
C SER A 4 0.24 -0.28 10.95
N MET A 5 0.41 0.72 10.10
CA MET A 5 0.01 2.09 10.41
C MET A 5 -1.44 2.26 9.96
N GLN A 6 -2.33 2.57 10.91
CA GLN A 6 -3.73 2.78 10.56
C GLN A 6 -3.86 4.01 9.65
N PRO A 7 -4.68 3.94 8.58
CA PRO A 7 -4.89 5.04 7.64
C PRO A 7 -5.25 6.38 8.30
N ALA A 8 -6.00 6.35 9.41
CA ALA A 8 -6.43 7.54 10.15
C ALA A 8 -5.28 8.44 10.65
N ALA A 9 -4.05 7.92 10.75
CA ALA A 9 -2.90 8.70 11.17
C ALA A 9 -2.25 9.52 10.03
N TYR A 10 -2.58 9.24 8.76
CA TYR A 10 -1.90 9.80 7.59
C TYR A 10 -2.86 10.41 6.56
N VAL A 11 -4.14 10.04 6.62
CA VAL A 11 -5.13 10.33 5.60
C VAL A 11 -6.17 11.28 6.17
N VAL A 12 -6.59 12.25 5.35
CA VAL A 12 -7.64 13.21 5.74
C VAL A 12 -8.97 12.48 6.00
N PRO A 13 -9.75 12.89 7.01
CA PRO A 13 -10.95 12.16 7.42
C PRO A 13 -11.93 11.84 6.29
N GLN A 14 -12.12 12.76 5.34
CA GLN A 14 -13.03 12.57 4.20
C GLN A 14 -12.58 11.42 3.29
N ALA A 15 -11.27 11.20 3.16
CA ALA A 15 -10.73 10.12 2.34
C ALA A 15 -10.87 8.76 3.03
N LEU A 16 -10.98 8.71 4.36
CA LEU A 16 -11.21 7.46 5.10
C LEU A 16 -12.56 6.81 4.77
N GLU A 17 -13.55 7.60 4.39
CA GLU A 17 -14.89 7.15 4.00
C GLU A 17 -14.95 6.65 2.54
N THR A 18 -13.87 6.77 1.79
CA THR A 18 -13.84 6.35 0.38
C THR A 18 -13.53 4.86 0.23
N THR A 19 -14.07 4.25 -0.82
CA THR A 19 -13.70 2.88 -1.21
C THR A 19 -12.52 2.93 -2.16
N CYS A 20 -11.51 2.11 -1.91
CA CYS A 20 -10.34 1.92 -2.79
C CYS A 20 -10.16 0.45 -3.13
N LYS A 21 -9.34 0.17 -4.16
CA LYS A 21 -8.97 -1.20 -4.55
C LYS A 21 -7.62 -1.55 -3.95
N CYS A 22 -7.52 -2.75 -3.39
CA CYS A 22 -6.25 -3.26 -2.91
C CYS A 22 -5.32 -3.48 -4.11
N PRO A 23 -4.11 -2.91 -4.13
CA PRO A 23 -3.20 -3.05 -5.26
C PRO A 23 -2.72 -4.50 -5.45
N GLU A 24 -2.67 -5.30 -4.38
CA GLU A 24 -2.22 -6.70 -4.42
C GLU A 24 -3.28 -7.69 -4.93
N CYS A 25 -4.56 -7.47 -4.61
CA CYS A 25 -5.61 -8.48 -4.83
C CYS A 25 -6.90 -7.93 -5.47
N ASP A 26 -6.88 -6.67 -5.90
CA ASP A 26 -7.99 -5.93 -6.53
C ASP A 26 -9.30 -5.83 -5.73
N THR A 27 -9.31 -6.35 -4.50
CA THR A 27 -10.49 -6.34 -3.63
C THR A 27 -10.81 -4.90 -3.22
N ALA A 28 -12.07 -4.50 -3.39
CA ALA A 28 -12.56 -3.21 -2.91
C ALA A 28 -12.67 -3.22 -1.39
N PHE A 29 -12.19 -2.16 -0.73
CA PHE A 29 -12.27 -2.00 0.71
C PHE A 29 -12.43 -0.53 1.10
N LEU A 30 -13.01 -0.28 2.27
CA LEU A 30 -13.09 1.07 2.83
C LEU A 30 -11.69 1.51 3.27
N TYR A 31 -11.25 2.71 2.87
CA TYR A 31 -9.92 3.21 3.16
C TYR A 31 -9.62 3.21 4.67
N ALA A 32 -10.61 3.54 5.52
CA ALA A 32 -10.49 3.49 6.98
C ALA A 32 -10.10 2.11 7.55
N ASN A 33 -10.49 1.03 6.86
CA ASN A 33 -10.27 -0.35 7.31
C ASN A 33 -8.97 -0.95 6.76
N GLY A 34 -8.22 -0.17 5.98
CA GLY A 34 -6.96 -0.60 5.40
C GLY A 34 -5.80 -0.65 6.38
N VAL A 35 -4.67 -1.06 5.83
CA VAL A 35 -3.35 -1.00 6.47
C VAL A 35 -2.44 -0.18 5.58
N MET A 36 -1.83 0.87 6.14
CA MET A 36 -0.80 1.64 5.44
C MET A 36 0.55 0.96 5.59
N GLY A 37 1.29 0.88 4.50
CA GLY A 37 2.69 0.49 4.47
C GLY A 37 3.50 1.43 3.58
N LEU A 38 4.78 1.55 3.90
CA LEU A 38 5.75 2.14 2.98
C LEU A 38 6.11 1.07 1.96
N ALA A 39 5.80 1.31 0.69
CA ALA A 39 6.02 0.36 -0.39
C ALA A 39 6.71 1.04 -1.58
N HIS A 40 7.39 0.23 -2.36
CA HIS A 40 7.87 0.61 -3.68
C HIS A 40 6.78 0.30 -4.72
N TYR A 41 6.64 1.17 -5.70
CA TYR A 41 5.71 1.03 -6.81
C TYR A 41 6.30 1.67 -8.06
N LEU A 42 5.81 1.27 -9.22
CA LEU A 42 6.14 1.93 -10.49
C LEU A 42 5.18 3.10 -10.70
N ASP A 43 5.73 4.26 -11.00
CA ASP A 43 4.92 5.41 -11.41
C ASP A 43 4.56 5.35 -12.90
N ALA A 44 4.00 6.44 -13.44
CA ALA A 44 3.55 6.51 -14.83
C ALA A 44 4.70 6.44 -15.86
N ASP A 45 5.94 6.68 -15.43
CA ASP A 45 7.14 6.67 -16.25
C ASP A 45 7.95 5.37 -16.07
N ASP A 46 7.34 4.35 -15.43
CA ASP A 46 7.98 3.08 -15.05
C ASP A 46 9.21 3.26 -14.13
N GLU A 47 9.29 4.37 -13.39
CA GLU A 47 10.33 4.58 -12.39
C GLU A 47 9.91 3.96 -11.04
N VAL A 48 10.88 3.33 -10.37
CA VAL A 48 10.67 2.78 -9.03
C VAL A 48 10.64 3.93 -8.03
N THR A 49 9.44 4.23 -7.56
CA THR A 49 9.17 5.26 -6.56
C THR A 49 8.79 4.61 -5.23
N GLN A 50 9.10 5.29 -4.12
CA GLN A 50 8.70 4.88 -2.77
C GLN A 50 7.59 5.78 -2.25
N GLY A 51 6.57 5.19 -1.61
CA GLY A 51 5.50 5.97 -1.01
C GLY A 51 4.62 5.18 -0.07
N LEU A 52 3.69 5.88 0.59
CA LEU A 52 2.69 5.27 1.43
C LEU A 52 1.58 4.68 0.56
N VAL A 53 1.34 3.38 0.71
CA VAL A 53 0.33 2.62 -0.01
C VAL A 53 -0.61 1.97 0.99
N CYS A 54 -1.91 1.94 0.66
CA CYS A 54 -2.96 1.35 1.48
C CYS A 54 -3.35 -0.03 0.93
N PHE A 55 -3.39 -1.03 1.81
CA PHE A 55 -3.75 -2.41 1.49
C PHE A 55 -4.99 -2.83 2.28
N CYS A 56 -5.76 -3.77 1.75
CA CYS A 56 -6.95 -4.27 2.45
C CYS A 56 -6.61 -5.12 3.69
N SER A 57 -5.36 -5.60 3.81
CA SER A 57 -4.88 -6.40 4.94
C SER A 57 -3.36 -6.40 5.04
N THR A 58 -2.83 -6.70 6.22
CA THR A 58 -1.39 -6.93 6.44
C THR A 58 -0.85 -8.06 5.56
N THR A 59 -1.64 -9.10 5.28
CA THR A 59 -1.21 -10.18 4.36
C THR A 59 -0.96 -9.67 2.96
N CYS A 60 -1.81 -8.76 2.45
CA CYS A 60 -1.60 -8.17 1.13
C CYS A 60 -0.38 -7.26 1.11
N LEU A 61 -0.19 -6.45 2.15
CA LEU A 61 1.02 -5.64 2.31
C LEU A 61 2.29 -6.49 2.30
N LEU A 62 2.30 -7.62 3.02
CA LEU A 62 3.47 -8.52 3.08
C LEU A 62 3.72 -9.29 1.78
N LYS A 63 2.71 -9.48 0.95
CA LYS A 63 2.84 -10.13 -0.37
C LYS A 63 3.27 -9.16 -1.47
N TRP A 64 2.88 -7.89 -1.33
CA TRP A 64 3.07 -6.86 -2.34
C TRP A 64 4.53 -6.62 -2.69
N GLU A 65 5.48 -6.84 -1.77
CA GLU A 65 6.89 -6.65 -2.09
C GLU A 65 7.28 -7.52 -3.29
N PRO A 66 7.56 -6.92 -4.46
CA PRO A 66 7.86 -7.70 -5.64
C PRO A 66 9.18 -8.41 -5.39
N SER A 67 9.22 -9.73 -5.63
CA SER A 67 10.47 -10.49 -5.61
C SER A 67 11.51 -9.90 -6.58
N SER A 68 11.08 -9.13 -7.58
CA SER A 68 11.91 -8.37 -8.53
C SER A 68 12.58 -7.12 -7.92
N MET A 69 12.03 -6.51 -6.88
CA MET A 69 12.64 -5.32 -6.24
C MET A 69 13.70 -5.69 -5.20
N LEU A 70 13.58 -6.84 -4.55
CA LEU A 70 14.64 -7.40 -3.69
C LEU A 70 15.86 -7.91 -4.49
N GLY A 71 15.69 -8.16 -5.79
CA GLY A 71 16.74 -8.65 -6.70
C GLY A 71 17.45 -7.58 -7.53
N LEU A 72 17.00 -6.32 -7.47
CA LEU A 72 17.61 -5.17 -8.18
C LEU A 72 18.63 -4.41 -7.32
N MET A 73 18.93 -4.88 -6.11
CA MET A 73 20.12 -4.47 -5.36
C MET A 73 21.35 -5.22 -5.89
N ASN A 74 21.76 -4.94 -7.13
CA ASN A 74 23.07 -5.28 -7.69
C ASN A 74 23.69 -4.05 -8.33
#